data_AF-A0A3L6JQY5-F1
#
_entry.id   AF-A0A3L6JQY5-F1
#
_cell.length_a   1.000
_cell.length_b   1.000
_cell.length_c   1.000
_cell.angle_alpha   90.00
_cell.angle_beta   90.00
_cell.angle_gamma   90.00
#
_symmetry.space_group_name_H-M   'P 1'
#
loop_
_entity.id
_entity.type
_entity.pdbx_description
1 polymer ?
#
loop_
_entity_poly.entity_id
_entity_poly.type
_entity_poly.pdbx_seq_one_letter_code
_entity_poly.pdbx_strand_id
1 'polypeptide(L)'
;MAEDTLEMRYEFFSWRGFAAGAAIIAASLFLQSIIGFPSVWESSAVAYLILMLLSGLVVGTASGGVLVYLIPPDQDVIGLSGLGSDDATQHVALLLVLLALVQPVISAYLVFPQFFGVDPLAAVWVLVAFAAPSIGFAAAMLDRQKAIAADLSMYFSYNDRLDMVTLQWLHGLGPRTATYRMGMLEKAASRVKGVRVKGHEIVREGGTLPTNH
;
A
#
# COMPACT_ATOMS: atom_id res chain seq x y z
N MET A 1 8.62 19.55 -29.66
CA MET A 1 7.53 18.65 -29.28
C MET A 1 8.10 17.24 -29.34
N ALA A 2 8.47 16.70 -28.18
CA ALA A 2 8.84 15.29 -28.03
C ALA A 2 7.75 14.67 -27.15
N GLU A 3 7.20 13.59 -27.65
CA GLU A 3 6.00 12.86 -27.26
C GLU A 3 6.29 11.90 -26.09
N ASP A 4 7.06 12.34 -25.09
CA ASP A 4 7.24 11.58 -23.84
C ASP A 4 6.10 11.97 -22.90
N THR A 5 4.87 11.60 -23.26
CA THR A 5 3.78 11.55 -22.28
C THR A 5 4.25 10.66 -21.14
N LEU A 6 4.35 11.21 -19.93
CA LEU A 6 4.43 10.44 -18.68
C LEU A 6 3.42 9.31 -18.80
N GLU A 7 3.89 8.08 -19.07
CA GLU A 7 3.01 6.95 -19.29
C GLU A 7 2.07 6.85 -18.09
N MET A 8 0.77 7.02 -18.33
CA MET A 8 -0.23 6.74 -17.30
C MET A 8 -0.08 5.27 -16.91
N ARG A 9 0.60 5.01 -15.79
CA ARG A 9 0.87 3.65 -15.34
C ARG A 9 -0.37 3.08 -14.69
N TYR A 10 -1.30 2.51 -15.47
CA TYR A 10 -2.55 1.92 -14.96
C TYR A 10 -2.36 0.71 -14.01
N GLU A 11 -1.14 0.20 -13.85
CA GLU A 11 -0.87 -0.95 -12.98
C GLU A 11 -0.65 -0.52 -11.52
N PHE A 12 -1.75 -0.33 -10.78
CA PHE A 12 -1.70 0.08 -9.36
C PHE A 12 -1.81 -1.06 -8.34
N PHE A 13 -1.85 -2.32 -8.82
CA PHE A 13 -1.79 -3.47 -7.94
C PHE A 13 -0.35 -3.77 -7.54
N SER A 14 -0.02 -3.63 -6.25
CA SER A 14 1.31 -4.02 -5.78
C SER A 14 1.40 -5.54 -5.63
N TRP A 15 2.07 -6.19 -6.58
CA TRP A 15 2.39 -7.61 -6.49
C TRP A 15 3.23 -7.95 -5.25
N ARG A 16 4.11 -7.03 -4.81
CA ARG A 16 4.87 -7.23 -3.56
C ARG A 16 3.98 -7.11 -2.33
N GLY A 17 3.08 -6.14 -2.30
CA GLY A 17 2.07 -6.02 -1.24
C GLY A 17 1.17 -7.24 -1.17
N PHE A 18 0.74 -7.75 -2.33
CA PHE A 18 -0.01 -9.00 -2.44
C PHE A 18 0.78 -10.19 -1.89
N ALA A 19 2.00 -10.41 -2.40
CA ALA A 19 2.82 -11.55 -2.01
C ALA A 19 3.16 -11.50 -0.51
N ALA A 20 3.48 -10.31 0.02
CA ALA A 20 3.76 -10.13 1.44
C ALA A 20 2.51 -10.43 2.31
N GLY A 21 1.36 -9.84 1.96
CA GLY A 21 0.12 -10.08 2.69
C GLY A 21 -0.30 -11.56 2.67
N ALA A 22 -0.29 -12.18 1.49
CA ALA A 22 -0.63 -13.58 1.30
C ALA A 22 0.33 -14.52 2.05
N ALA A 23 1.64 -14.26 1.97
CA ALA A 23 2.64 -15.08 2.64
C ALA A 23 2.52 -14.99 4.16
N ILE A 24 2.29 -13.80 4.73
CA ILE A 24 2.21 -13.63 6.17
C ILE A 24 0.95 -14.31 6.73
N ILE A 25 -0.21 -14.16 6.10
CA ILE A 25 -1.42 -14.83 6.58
C ILE A 25 -1.31 -16.35 6.44
N ALA A 26 -0.76 -16.85 5.32
CA ALA A 26 -0.56 -18.28 5.11
C ALA A 26 0.43 -18.86 6.14
N ALA A 27 1.56 -18.17 6.38
CA ALA A 27 2.52 -18.57 7.41
C ALA A 27 1.91 -18.53 8.81
N SER A 28 1.08 -17.53 9.11
CA SER A 28 0.41 -17.41 10.41
C SER A 28 -0.56 -18.57 10.64
N LEU A 29 -1.43 -18.88 9.68
CA LEU A 29 -2.36 -20.01 9.74
C LEU A 29 -1.64 -21.36 9.78
N PHE A 30 -0.52 -21.47 9.07
CA PHE A 30 0.31 -22.67 9.10
C PHE A 30 0.92 -22.89 10.49
N LEU A 31 1.59 -21.88 11.03
CA LEU A 31 2.20 -21.94 12.37
C LEU A 31 1.15 -22.18 13.46
N GLN A 32 -0.01 -21.51 13.35
CA GLN A 32 -1.14 -21.74 14.24
C GLN A 32 -1.58 -23.21 14.20
N SER A 33 -1.72 -23.81 13.02
CA SER A 33 -2.14 -25.21 12.91
C SER A 33 -1.15 -26.20 13.51
N ILE A 34 0.15 -25.92 13.41
CA ILE A 34 1.18 -26.81 13.97
C ILE A 34 1.21 -26.72 15.49
N ILE A 35 1.05 -25.51 16.03
CA ILE A 35 1.19 -25.25 17.46
C ILE A 35 -0.11 -25.51 18.22
N GLY A 36 -1.24 -25.00 17.72
CA GLY A 36 -2.53 -25.05 18.40
C GLY A 36 -3.29 -26.35 18.18
N PHE A 37 -3.29 -26.89 16.95
CA PHE A 37 -4.15 -28.02 16.59
C PHE A 37 -3.57 -28.90 15.45
N PRO A 38 -2.43 -29.58 15.68
CA PRO A 38 -1.76 -30.34 14.62
C PRO A 38 -2.62 -31.45 14.00
N SER A 39 -3.63 -31.96 14.72
CA SER A 39 -4.57 -32.99 14.24
C SER A 39 -5.42 -32.56 13.04
N VAL A 40 -5.49 -31.26 12.71
CA VAL A 40 -6.16 -30.80 11.47
C VAL A 40 -5.52 -31.38 10.22
N TRP A 41 -4.21 -31.66 10.26
CA TRP A 41 -3.46 -32.24 9.13
C TRP A 41 -3.77 -33.73 8.91
N GLU A 42 -4.30 -34.42 9.90
CA GLU A 42 -4.70 -35.83 9.76
C GLU A 42 -6.17 -35.94 9.38
N SER A 43 -7.01 -35.08 9.97
CA SER A 43 -8.46 -35.17 9.88
C SER A 43 -9.06 -34.33 8.74
N SER A 44 -8.41 -33.24 8.33
CA SER A 44 -9.00 -32.25 7.39
C SER A 44 -7.96 -31.44 6.60
N ALA A 45 -6.79 -32.01 6.30
CA ALA A 45 -5.69 -31.31 5.64
C ALA A 45 -6.10 -30.54 4.38
N VAL A 46 -6.83 -31.19 3.47
CA VAL A 46 -7.23 -30.58 2.19
C VAL A 46 -8.11 -29.35 2.41
N ALA A 47 -9.11 -29.46 3.29
CA ALA A 47 -9.99 -28.34 3.60
C ALA A 47 -9.21 -27.18 4.26
N TYR A 48 -8.25 -27.50 5.14
CA TYR A 48 -7.43 -26.48 5.80
C TYR A 48 -6.48 -25.78 4.83
N LEU A 49 -5.88 -26.51 3.90
CA LEU A 49 -5.07 -25.94 2.82
C LEU A 49 -5.91 -25.00 1.93
N ILE A 50 -7.14 -25.38 1.60
CA ILE A 50 -8.06 -24.51 0.84
C ILE A 50 -8.35 -23.23 1.63
N LEU A 51 -8.63 -23.32 2.93
CA LEU A 51 -8.83 -22.14 3.77
C LEU A 51 -7.60 -21.23 3.79
N MET A 52 -6.39 -21.79 3.92
CA MET A 52 -5.14 -21.04 3.89
C MET A 52 -4.95 -20.32 2.55
N LEU A 53 -5.21 -21.00 1.43
CA LEU A 53 -5.11 -20.42 0.09
C LEU A 53 -6.12 -19.30 -0.12
N LEU A 54 -7.39 -19.52 0.24
CA LEU A 54 -8.45 -18.50 0.11
C LEU A 54 -8.16 -17.28 0.99
N SER A 55 -7.74 -17.49 2.23
CA SER A 55 -7.36 -16.41 3.14
C SER A 55 -6.14 -15.65 2.62
N GLY A 56 -5.16 -16.36 2.07
CA GLY A 56 -4.01 -15.79 1.37
C GLY A 56 -4.42 -14.90 0.20
N LEU A 57 -5.35 -15.36 -0.64
CA LEU A 57 -5.85 -14.60 -1.78
C LEU A 57 -6.59 -13.33 -1.34
N VAL A 58 -7.47 -13.43 -0.33
CA VAL A 58 -8.24 -12.28 0.18
C VAL A 58 -7.30 -11.24 0.79
N VAL A 59 -6.46 -11.65 1.74
CA VAL A 59 -5.52 -10.75 2.43
C VAL A 59 -4.49 -10.18 1.46
N GLY A 60 -3.95 -11.00 0.56
CA GLY A 60 -3.04 -10.55 -0.48
C GLY A 60 -3.70 -9.51 -1.38
N THR A 61 -4.90 -9.79 -1.89
CA THR A 61 -5.61 -8.88 -2.81
C THR A 61 -5.91 -7.55 -2.14
N ALA A 62 -6.39 -7.58 -0.89
CA ALA A 62 -6.59 -6.37 -0.12
C ALA A 62 -5.27 -5.60 0.09
N SER A 63 -4.19 -6.29 0.47
CA SER A 63 -2.87 -5.69 0.70
C SER A 63 -2.27 -5.05 -0.56
N GLY A 64 -2.40 -5.71 -1.72
CA GLY A 64 -1.90 -5.22 -3.00
C GLY A 64 -2.79 -4.13 -3.61
N GLY A 65 -4.09 -4.15 -3.34
CA GLY A 65 -5.09 -3.27 -3.94
C GLY A 65 -5.43 -2.02 -3.13
N VAL A 66 -5.21 -1.97 -1.82
CA VAL A 66 -5.67 -0.85 -0.98
C VAL A 66 -5.08 0.51 -1.40
N LEU A 67 -3.86 0.52 -1.96
CA LEU A 67 -3.21 1.74 -2.41
C LEU A 67 -3.83 2.33 -3.68
N VAL A 68 -4.50 1.53 -4.50
CA VAL A 68 -5.28 2.01 -5.66
C VAL A 68 -6.35 2.99 -5.20
N TYR A 69 -6.95 2.70 -4.03
CA TYR A 69 -8.11 3.41 -3.52
C TYR A 69 -7.76 4.53 -2.55
N LEU A 70 -6.65 4.41 -1.81
CA LEU A 70 -6.16 5.46 -0.91
C LEU A 70 -5.51 6.64 -1.65
N ILE A 71 -4.91 6.37 -2.80
CA ILE A 71 -4.27 7.40 -3.62
C ILE A 71 -4.54 6.99 -5.08
N PRO A 72 -5.58 7.56 -5.71
CA PRO A 72 -6.00 7.22 -7.07
C PRO A 72 -4.89 7.37 -8.11
N PRO A 73 -4.91 6.53 -9.16
CA PRO A 73 -3.98 6.53 -10.29
C PRO A 73 -3.65 7.89 -10.88
N ASP A 74 -4.69 8.67 -11.11
CA ASP A 74 -4.61 9.88 -11.91
C ASP A 74 -4.08 11.08 -11.11
N GLN A 75 -3.61 10.84 -9.88
CA GLN A 75 -3.11 11.84 -8.96
C GLN A 75 -1.60 11.75 -8.73
N ASP A 76 -0.95 10.71 -9.28
CA ASP A 76 0.49 10.45 -9.13
C ASP A 76 1.32 10.93 -10.33
N VAL A 77 0.69 11.36 -11.43
CA VAL A 77 1.41 11.99 -12.54
C VAL A 77 1.47 13.50 -12.31
N ILE A 78 2.69 14.04 -12.15
CA ILE A 78 2.92 15.49 -12.00
C ILE A 78 2.39 16.20 -13.25
N GLY A 79 1.23 16.85 -13.14
CA GLY A 79 0.61 17.62 -14.23
C GLY A 79 -0.73 17.08 -14.76
N LEU A 80 -1.17 15.89 -14.35
CA LEU A 80 -2.52 15.38 -14.62
C LEU A 80 -3.35 15.48 -13.34
N SER A 81 -4.39 16.32 -13.36
CA SER A 81 -5.37 16.40 -12.30
C SER A 81 -6.46 15.37 -12.59
N GLY A 82 -6.34 14.15 -12.08
CA GLY A 82 -7.47 13.23 -12.12
C GLY A 82 -8.17 13.05 -10.79
N LEU A 83 -9.34 12.44 -10.93
CA LEU A 83 -10.45 12.40 -9.98
C LEU A 83 -10.00 12.32 -8.53
N GLY A 84 -10.56 13.21 -7.72
CA GLY A 84 -10.35 13.27 -6.28
C GLY A 84 -10.34 11.88 -5.65
N SER A 85 -9.59 11.72 -4.55
CA SER A 85 -9.91 10.70 -3.55
C SER A 85 -11.32 11.04 -3.03
N ASP A 86 -12.34 10.63 -3.76
CA ASP A 86 -13.72 10.69 -3.33
C ASP A 86 -13.85 9.85 -2.06
N ASP A 87 -14.73 10.26 -1.15
CA ASP A 87 -15.05 9.48 0.05
C ASP A 87 -15.31 8.00 -0.29
N ALA A 88 -15.88 7.73 -1.46
CA ALA A 88 -16.09 6.40 -2.02
C ALA A 88 -14.80 5.56 -2.12
N THR A 89 -13.67 6.10 -2.59
CA THR A 89 -12.42 5.33 -2.71
C THR A 89 -11.84 5.04 -1.33
N GLN A 90 -11.94 5.98 -0.38
CA GLN A 90 -11.54 5.74 1.01
C GLN A 90 -12.39 4.67 1.69
N HIS A 91 -13.70 4.65 1.42
CA HIS A 91 -14.60 3.60 1.92
C HIS A 91 -14.27 2.23 1.33
N VAL A 92 -13.93 2.14 0.05
CA VAL A 92 -13.50 0.87 -0.57
C VAL A 92 -12.18 0.40 0.04
N ALA A 93 -11.20 1.30 0.26
CA ALA A 93 -9.95 0.98 0.95
C ALA A 93 -10.21 0.43 2.36
N LEU A 94 -11.08 1.09 3.13
CA LEU A 94 -11.47 0.64 4.46
C LEU A 94 -12.15 -0.72 4.42
N LEU A 95 -13.05 -0.95 3.46
CA LEU A 95 -13.74 -2.23 3.30
C LEU A 95 -12.76 -3.37 2.97
N LEU A 96 -11.77 -3.13 2.12
CA LEU A 96 -10.73 -4.10 1.82
C LEU A 96 -9.90 -4.45 3.06
N VAL A 97 -9.54 -3.45 3.88
CA VAL A 97 -8.83 -3.67 5.14
C VAL A 97 -9.70 -4.49 6.10
N LEU A 98 -10.96 -4.10 6.31
CA LEU A 98 -11.88 -4.84 7.18
C LEU A 98 -12.06 -6.28 6.70
N LEU A 99 -12.22 -6.50 5.39
CA LEU A 99 -12.33 -7.83 4.80
C LEU A 99 -11.08 -8.67 5.08
N ALA A 100 -9.89 -8.11 4.87
CA ALA A 100 -8.62 -8.80 5.12
C ALA A 100 -8.42 -9.18 6.60
N LEU A 101 -8.96 -8.37 7.51
CA LEU A 101 -8.85 -8.61 8.94
C LEU A 101 -9.85 -9.65 9.44
N VAL A 102 -11.07 -9.59 8.95
CA VAL A 102 -12.18 -10.36 9.48
C VAL A 102 -12.33 -11.71 8.78
N GLN A 103 -12.10 -11.78 7.46
CA GLN A 103 -12.37 -12.99 6.69
C GLN A 103 -11.57 -14.21 7.15
N PRO A 104 -10.24 -14.13 7.37
CA PRO A 104 -9.47 -15.31 7.78
C PRO A 104 -9.97 -15.88 9.12
N VAL A 105 -10.29 -14.99 10.07
CA VAL A 105 -10.76 -15.36 11.40
C VAL A 105 -12.17 -15.96 11.33
N ILE A 106 -13.12 -15.28 10.69
CA ILE A 106 -14.50 -15.77 10.59
C ILE A 106 -14.55 -17.09 9.84
N SER A 107 -13.88 -17.20 8.69
CA SER A 107 -13.87 -18.44 7.91
C SER A 107 -13.24 -19.60 8.68
N ALA A 108 -12.17 -19.34 9.45
CA ALA A 108 -11.57 -20.34 10.31
C ALA A 108 -12.53 -20.84 11.40
N TYR A 109 -13.21 -19.94 12.12
CA TYR A 109 -14.16 -20.32 13.17
C TYR A 109 -15.41 -21.02 12.62
N LEU A 110 -15.88 -20.65 11.42
CA LEU A 110 -17.06 -21.26 10.80
C LEU A 110 -16.78 -22.66 10.25
N VAL A 111 -15.60 -22.87 9.64
CA VAL A 111 -15.27 -24.14 8.96
C VAL A 111 -14.58 -25.12 9.91
N PHE A 112 -13.84 -24.61 10.91
CA PHE A 112 -13.04 -25.40 11.84
C PHE A 112 -13.33 -25.06 13.32
N PRO A 113 -14.61 -25.01 13.76
CA PRO A 113 -14.95 -24.59 15.12
C PRO A 113 -14.32 -25.46 16.21
N GLN A 114 -14.19 -26.77 15.96
CA GLN A 114 -13.59 -27.73 16.89
C GLN A 114 -12.09 -27.52 17.12
N PHE A 115 -11.39 -26.83 16.21
CA PHE A 115 -9.96 -26.55 16.34
C PHE A 115 -9.72 -25.14 16.88
N PHE A 116 -10.39 -24.14 16.29
CA PHE A 116 -10.22 -22.74 16.69
C PHE A 116 -10.92 -22.38 18.01
N GLY A 117 -11.96 -23.12 18.39
CA GLY A 117 -12.68 -22.92 19.65
C GLY A 117 -11.91 -23.34 20.90
N VAL A 118 -10.86 -24.15 20.73
CA VAL A 118 -10.05 -24.69 21.84
C VAL A 118 -8.58 -24.26 21.79
N ASP A 119 -8.20 -23.45 20.81
CA ASP A 119 -6.84 -22.93 20.67
C ASP A 119 -6.54 -21.90 21.77
N PRO A 120 -5.65 -22.20 22.73
CA PRO A 120 -5.33 -21.29 23.83
C PRO A 120 -4.60 -20.02 23.36
N LEU A 121 -4.04 -20.03 22.15
CA LEU A 121 -3.31 -18.92 21.56
C LEU A 121 -4.11 -18.18 20.49
N ALA A 122 -5.41 -18.45 20.35
CA ALA A 122 -6.27 -17.83 19.32
C ALA A 122 -6.14 -16.29 19.28
N ALA A 123 -6.12 -15.64 20.44
CA ALA A 123 -5.95 -14.19 20.54
C ALA A 123 -4.60 -13.71 19.98
N VAL A 124 -3.52 -14.46 20.21
CA VAL A 124 -2.19 -14.14 19.67
C VAL A 124 -2.19 -14.27 18.15
N TRP A 125 -2.78 -15.35 17.62
CA TRP A 125 -2.85 -15.57 16.18
C TRP A 125 -3.71 -14.53 15.46
N VAL A 126 -4.80 -14.09 16.09
CA VAL A 126 -5.60 -12.97 15.62
C VAL A 126 -4.75 -11.70 15.54
N LEU A 127 -3.98 -11.36 16.58
CA LEU A 127 -3.06 -10.20 16.57
C LEU A 127 -1.98 -10.29 15.49
N VAL A 128 -1.40 -11.48 15.29
CA VAL A 128 -0.41 -11.71 14.22
C VAL A 128 -1.07 -11.58 12.84
N ALA A 129 -2.29 -12.09 12.65
CA ALA A 129 -3.05 -11.94 11.42
C ALA A 129 -3.37 -10.46 11.11
N PHE A 130 -3.63 -9.63 12.13
CA PHE A 130 -3.78 -8.17 11.97
C PHE A 130 -2.52 -7.49 11.41
N ALA A 131 -1.32 -8.06 11.63
CA ALA A 131 -0.09 -7.52 11.07
C ALA A 131 0.05 -7.79 9.56
N ALA A 132 -0.61 -8.82 9.02
CA ALA A 132 -0.44 -9.23 7.62
C ALA A 132 -0.86 -8.14 6.62
N PRO A 133 -2.06 -7.52 6.72
CA PRO A 133 -2.43 -6.42 5.82
C PRO A 133 -1.56 -5.18 6.02
N SER A 134 -1.13 -4.93 7.26
CA SER A 134 -0.29 -3.77 7.60
C SER A 134 1.10 -3.84 6.94
N ILE A 135 1.73 -5.02 6.98
CA ILE A 135 3.02 -5.26 6.34
C ILE A 135 2.87 -5.29 4.82
N GLY A 136 1.81 -5.92 4.30
CA GLY A 136 1.50 -5.90 2.87
C GLY A 136 1.32 -4.47 2.34
N PHE A 137 0.59 -3.64 3.06
CA PHE A 137 0.45 -2.21 2.76
C PHE A 137 1.79 -1.46 2.79
N ALA A 138 2.62 -1.70 3.80
CA ALA A 138 3.93 -1.07 3.91
C ALA A 138 4.85 -1.45 2.72
N ALA A 139 4.84 -2.72 2.32
CA ALA A 139 5.57 -3.19 1.14
C ALA A 139 5.08 -2.51 -0.15
N ALA A 140 3.76 -2.40 -0.30
CA ALA A 140 3.15 -1.71 -1.43
C ALA A 140 3.54 -0.21 -1.47
N MET A 141 3.63 0.42 -0.30
CA MET A 141 4.00 1.84 -0.21
C MET A 141 5.48 2.10 -0.52
N LEU A 142 6.36 1.12 -0.24
CA LEU A 142 7.76 1.22 -0.66
C LEU A 142 7.93 1.17 -2.17
N ASP A 143 7.15 0.34 -2.86
CA ASP A 143 7.14 0.30 -4.32
C ASP A 143 6.64 1.61 -4.90
N ARG A 144 5.57 2.17 -4.31
CA ARG A 144 5.05 3.47 -4.71
C ARG A 144 6.08 4.59 -4.56
N GLN A 145 6.76 4.66 -3.42
CA GLN A 145 7.82 5.65 -3.21
C GLN A 145 8.95 5.55 -4.23
N LYS A 146 9.26 4.33 -4.72
CA LYS A 146 10.27 4.14 -5.77
C LYS A 146 9.78 4.64 -7.12
N ALA A 147 8.51 4.41 -7.45
CA ALA A 147 7.90 4.91 -8.68
C ALA A 147 7.90 6.45 -8.69
N ILE A 148 7.39 7.09 -7.63
CA ILE A 148 7.40 8.54 -7.47
C ILE A 148 8.82 9.12 -7.56
N ALA A 149 9.81 8.46 -6.94
CA ALA A 149 11.20 8.90 -7.04
C ALA A 149 11.75 8.80 -8.48
N ALA A 150 11.35 7.80 -9.25
CA ALA A 150 11.71 7.70 -10.67
C ALA A 150 11.08 8.83 -11.49
N ASP A 151 9.80 9.13 -11.24
CA ASP A 151 9.08 10.22 -11.92
C ASP A 151 9.68 11.58 -11.58
N LEU A 152 10.01 11.81 -10.30
CA LEU A 152 10.75 13.00 -9.86
C LEU A 152 12.12 13.08 -10.54
N SER A 153 12.87 11.99 -10.63
CA SER A 153 14.16 11.98 -11.33
C SER A 153 14.02 12.35 -12.80
N MET A 154 12.96 11.92 -13.47
CA MET A 154 12.66 12.29 -14.85
C MET A 154 12.23 13.76 -14.96
N TYR A 155 11.33 14.23 -14.10
CA TYR A 155 10.91 15.63 -14.05
C TYR A 155 12.10 16.57 -13.85
N PHE A 156 12.97 16.26 -12.89
CA PHE A 156 14.23 16.97 -12.61
C PHE A 156 15.35 16.62 -13.57
N SER A 157 15.08 16.00 -14.72
CA SER A 157 16.02 16.00 -15.86
C SER A 157 15.81 17.23 -16.76
N TYR A 158 14.57 17.74 -16.81
CA TYR A 158 14.18 18.88 -17.63
C TYR A 158 13.84 20.15 -16.84
N ASN A 159 13.58 20.03 -15.54
CA ASN A 159 13.17 21.13 -14.67
C ASN A 159 14.14 21.31 -13.51
N ASP A 160 14.25 22.54 -12.99
CA ASP A 160 15.13 22.85 -11.85
C ASP A 160 14.36 22.99 -10.52
N ARG A 161 13.04 23.17 -10.59
CA ARG A 161 12.18 23.35 -9.41
C ARG A 161 10.81 22.70 -9.58
N LEU A 162 10.24 22.28 -8.47
CA LEU A 162 8.86 21.85 -8.32
C LEU A 162 8.28 22.53 -7.09
N ASP A 163 7.30 23.43 -7.29
CA ASP A 163 6.58 24.07 -6.19
C ASP A 163 5.36 23.23 -5.82
N MET A 164 5.40 22.61 -4.63
CA MET A 164 4.32 21.74 -4.16
C MET A 164 3.02 22.50 -3.90
N VAL A 165 3.06 23.82 -3.66
CA VAL A 165 1.86 24.64 -3.43
C VAL A 165 1.02 24.77 -4.71
N THR A 166 1.67 24.72 -5.88
CA THR A 166 1.01 24.85 -7.18
C THR A 166 0.34 23.55 -7.64
N LEU A 167 0.62 22.44 -6.97
CA LEU A 167 0.05 21.13 -7.30
C LEU A 167 -1.39 21.05 -6.77
N GLN A 168 -2.35 21.40 -7.62
CA GLN A 168 -3.78 21.39 -7.28
C GLN A 168 -4.26 20.04 -6.72
N TRP A 169 -3.69 18.92 -7.19
CA TRP A 169 -4.01 17.58 -6.71
C TRP A 169 -3.54 17.30 -5.26
N LEU A 170 -2.56 18.06 -4.74
CA LEU A 170 -2.17 18.00 -3.32
C LEU A 170 -3.18 18.74 -2.43
N HIS A 171 -3.74 19.84 -2.91
CA HIS A 171 -4.60 20.74 -2.13
C HIS A 171 -6.09 20.45 -2.26
N GLY A 172 -6.52 19.76 -3.32
CA GLY A 172 -7.93 19.44 -3.57
C GLY A 172 -8.56 18.43 -2.60
N LEU A 173 -7.80 17.86 -1.67
CA LEU A 173 -8.21 16.70 -0.86
C LEU A 173 -8.15 16.94 0.64
N GLY A 174 -8.54 18.13 1.10
CA GLY A 174 -8.57 18.46 2.51
C GLY A 174 -7.18 18.46 3.19
N PRO A 175 -7.07 19.08 4.38
CA PRO A 175 -5.77 19.37 4.98
C PRO A 175 -4.97 18.11 5.36
N ARG A 176 -5.64 17.04 5.82
CA ARG A 176 -4.97 15.82 6.32
C ARG A 176 -4.34 14.99 5.19
N THR A 177 -5.05 14.84 4.07
CA THR A 177 -4.57 14.10 2.90
C THR A 177 -3.46 14.86 2.19
N ALA A 178 -3.57 16.20 2.13
CA ALA A 178 -2.52 17.07 1.59
C ALA A 178 -1.19 16.88 2.33
N THR A 179 -1.21 16.95 3.68
CA THR A 179 -0.01 16.72 4.51
C THR A 179 0.59 15.33 4.28
N TYR A 180 -0.24 14.30 4.20
CA TYR A 180 0.23 12.93 3.96
C TYR A 180 0.93 12.79 2.61
N ARG A 181 0.36 13.38 1.54
CA ARG A 181 0.92 13.31 0.18
C ARG A 181 2.17 14.17 0.02
N MET A 182 2.22 15.34 0.64
CA MET A 182 3.44 16.14 0.74
C MET A 182 4.55 15.33 1.40
N GLY A 183 4.28 14.71 2.56
CA GLY A 183 5.27 13.85 3.22
C GLY A 183 5.72 12.64 2.36
N MET A 184 4.83 12.09 1.55
CA MET A 184 5.19 11.04 0.58
C MET A 184 6.13 11.56 -0.52
N LEU A 185 5.84 12.72 -1.10
CA LEU A 185 6.68 13.38 -2.10
C LEU A 185 8.04 13.76 -1.53
N GLU A 186 8.08 14.37 -0.35
CA GLU A 186 9.33 14.74 0.33
C GLU A 186 10.21 13.50 0.58
N LYS A 187 9.60 12.41 1.04
CA LYS A 187 10.31 11.15 1.26
C LYS A 187 10.80 10.52 -0.04
N ALA A 188 10.02 10.61 -1.12
CA ALA A 188 10.45 10.16 -2.44
C ALA A 188 11.60 11.03 -2.99
N ALA A 189 11.48 12.35 -2.87
CA ALA A 189 12.50 13.32 -3.30
C ALA A 189 13.83 13.12 -2.58
N SER A 190 13.80 12.75 -1.29
CA SER A 190 15.01 12.43 -0.50
C SER A 190 15.85 11.28 -1.08
N ARG A 191 15.26 10.45 -1.97
CA ARG A 191 15.92 9.32 -2.64
C ARG A 191 16.43 9.67 -4.04
N VAL A 192 16.12 10.86 -4.55
CA VAL A 192 16.59 11.34 -5.85
C VAL A 192 17.90 12.09 -5.65
N LYS A 193 18.97 11.67 -6.36
CA LYS A 193 20.27 12.32 -6.26
C LYS A 193 20.22 13.72 -6.87
N GLY A 194 20.86 14.69 -6.20
CA GLY A 194 20.95 16.06 -6.70
C GLY A 194 19.63 16.83 -6.60
N VAL A 195 18.74 16.44 -5.69
CA VAL A 195 17.48 17.11 -5.40
C VAL A 195 17.35 17.32 -3.90
N ARG A 196 16.88 18.48 -3.47
CA ARG A 196 16.67 18.84 -2.05
C ARG A 196 15.29 19.45 -1.84
N VAL A 197 14.68 19.12 -0.72
CA VAL A 197 13.45 19.76 -0.23
C VAL A 197 13.80 21.06 0.51
N LYS A 198 13.19 22.18 0.11
CA LYS A 198 13.35 23.50 0.74
C LYS A 198 11.97 24.11 0.98
N GLY A 199 11.45 23.98 2.20
CA GLY A 199 10.10 24.45 2.53
C GLY A 199 9.06 23.70 1.71
N HIS A 200 8.32 24.40 0.84
CA HIS A 200 7.33 23.79 -0.04
C HIS A 200 7.84 23.51 -1.46
N GLU A 201 9.12 23.74 -1.71
CA GLU A 201 9.75 23.50 -3.00
C GLU A 201 10.67 22.29 -2.96
N ILE A 202 10.73 21.56 -4.06
CA ILE A 202 11.75 20.58 -4.34
C ILE A 202 12.64 21.18 -5.43
N VAL A 203 13.95 21.29 -5.18
CA VAL A 203 14.90 22.00 -6.05
C VAL A 203 16.09 21.12 -6.41
N ARG A 204 16.62 21.27 -7.63
CA ARG A 204 17.84 20.60 -8.07
C ARG A 204 19.07 21.22 -7.38
N GLU A 205 19.87 20.39 -6.73
CA GLU A 205 21.14 20.81 -6.11
C GLU A 205 22.13 21.22 -7.21
N GLY A 206 22.57 22.49 -7.17
CA GLY A 206 23.47 23.08 -8.16
C GLY A 206 22.79 23.97 -9.21
N GLY A 207 21.46 24.07 -9.21
CA GLY A 207 20.74 25.11 -9.95
C GLY A 207 20.93 26.47 -9.27
N THR A 208 21.43 27.46 -10.00
CA THR A 208 21.52 28.85 -9.52
C THR A 208 20.12 29.33 -9.14
N LEU A 209 19.90 29.60 -7.85
CA LEU A 209 18.77 30.41 -7.41
C LEU A 209 18.84 31.74 -8.15
N PRO A 210 17.76 32.24 -8.79
CA PRO A 210 17.75 33.63 -9.20
C PRO A 210 17.89 34.46 -7.92
N THR A 211 19.00 35.19 -7.83
CA THR A 211 19.18 36.26 -6.86
C THR A 211 18.09 37.29 -7.13
N ASN A 212 17.09 37.35 -6.24
CA ASN A 212 16.14 38.46 -6.25
C ASN A 212 16.93 39.75 -5.99
N HIS A 213 16.87 40.68 -6.94
CA HIS A 213 17.30 42.06 -6.80
C HIS A 213 16.37 42.83 -5.86
#